data_AF-A0A8H3HIM2-F1
#
_entry.id   AF-A0A8H3HIM2-F1
#
_cell.length_a   1.000
_cell.length_b   1.000
_cell.length_c   1.000
_cell.angle_alpha   90.00
_cell.angle_beta   90.00
_cell.angle_gamma   90.00
#
_symmetry.space_group_name_H-M   'P 1'
#
loop_
_entity.id
_entity.type
_entity.pdbx_description
1 polymer ?
#
loop_
_entity_poly.entity_id
_entity_poly.type
_entity_poly.pdbx_seq_one_letter_code
_entity_poly.pdbx_strand_id
1 'polypeptide(L)'
;MFTLNSSQKEFQIIRNSSILHGVFFDPATGPITASRPAAIFNTSDTGKVREINNSVAEDIIVESELDARYAQLGWPCPSNLPSKPWAILTPRNRRSVKTEIWGSRRLMVQKIAINISLQDLCAEDSLVEATEAALRQRTNALRIRALRQAFVTWGEMIPLVGIRLTPEGYDTWLKSVVDNPASWRIIKIVHAVPITEILTAQLRDKIEMLFTNSVILRSPSIGAPHALSFDGATNGVQSIESITLWFSTSRIRDIAVAYAGGTTAGPYSYGLSDHESQSDVFTLAPGEFITDVFVWSHFDGWIMGIQFVKSNLGLSPIYGIRTKDSITSQHPALLSGNGNALLGLSGAYTSDGLTQLQAVWRTDVIIRRQRHTQTSCIGGTTGYVFNDLQYLADPATSRIAQITARAGGKHGVAKFQTTYVSISGDALTRTETPLRGSDGGNLITMTLEEDEYIGGIRGHHNNHGIQRIQFITNRKTHPAFGAETGDIAFSFDAPKTSDGRDMVLNYMAGKSRGWLDAILFVWAEMPLKATSV
;
A
#
# COMPACT_ATOMS: atom_id res chain seq x y z
N MET A 1 26.90 -58.06 -7.16
CA MET A 1 25.87 -57.20 -6.57
C MET A 1 26.55 -56.44 -5.44
N PHE A 2 26.89 -55.16 -5.64
CA PHE A 2 27.62 -54.39 -4.63
C PHE A 2 26.62 -53.87 -3.59
N THR A 3 26.77 -54.29 -2.34
CA THR A 3 25.99 -53.80 -1.20
C THR A 3 26.43 -52.38 -0.87
N LEU A 4 25.55 -51.39 -1.11
CA LEU A 4 25.75 -50.01 -0.65
C LEU A 4 25.97 -50.00 0.88
N ASN A 5 26.99 -49.29 1.34
CA ASN A 5 27.20 -49.03 2.77
C ASN A 5 26.00 -48.23 3.33
N SER A 6 25.67 -48.37 4.62
CA SER A 6 24.49 -47.72 5.24
C SER A 6 24.49 -46.20 5.00
N SER A 7 25.67 -45.56 5.05
CA SER A 7 25.86 -44.15 4.75
C SER A 7 25.40 -43.73 3.35
N GLN A 8 25.70 -44.55 2.34
CA GLN A 8 25.26 -44.29 0.97
C GLN A 8 23.76 -44.50 0.80
N LYS A 9 23.16 -45.45 1.53
CA LYS A 9 21.70 -45.65 1.54
C LYS A 9 20.98 -44.45 2.17
N GLU A 10 21.46 -43.95 3.30
CA GLU A 10 20.90 -42.77 3.98
C GLU A 10 20.95 -41.54 3.08
N PHE A 11 22.08 -41.31 2.42
CA PHE A 11 22.24 -40.20 1.48
C PHE A 11 21.27 -40.31 0.29
N GLN A 12 21.11 -41.51 -0.27
CA GLN A 12 20.13 -41.77 -1.34
C GLN A 12 18.68 -41.54 -0.88
N ILE A 13 18.34 -41.91 0.37
CA ILE A 13 17.00 -41.67 0.93
C ILE A 13 16.70 -40.16 1.01
N ILE A 14 17.66 -39.37 1.48
CA ILE A 14 17.53 -37.91 1.58
C ILE A 14 17.44 -37.29 0.19
N ARG A 15 18.34 -37.67 -0.73
CA ARG A 15 18.39 -37.12 -2.10
C ARG A 15 17.14 -37.43 -2.91
N ASN A 16 16.57 -38.62 -2.71
CA ASN A 16 15.32 -39.04 -3.36
C ASN A 16 14.07 -38.55 -2.59
N SER A 17 14.24 -37.78 -1.53
CA SER A 17 13.13 -37.15 -0.81
C SER A 17 12.90 -35.73 -1.30
N SER A 18 11.66 -35.26 -1.20
CA SER A 18 11.30 -33.87 -1.47
C SER A 18 11.76 -32.90 -0.37
N ILE A 19 12.51 -33.34 0.64
CA ILE A 19 12.91 -32.49 1.78
C ILE A 19 13.87 -31.36 1.37
N LEU A 20 14.59 -31.56 0.27
CA LEU A 20 15.49 -30.56 -0.32
C LEU A 20 14.76 -29.58 -1.25
N HIS A 21 13.49 -29.83 -1.54
CA HIS A 21 12.66 -28.91 -2.30
C HIS A 21 12.01 -27.95 -1.32
N GLY A 22 12.01 -26.67 -1.68
CA GLY A 22 11.23 -25.71 -0.91
C GLY A 22 9.74 -25.96 -1.11
N VAL A 23 8.95 -25.35 -0.27
CA VAL A 23 7.48 -25.46 -0.26
C VAL A 23 6.90 -24.06 -0.23
N PHE A 24 5.83 -23.85 -0.99
CA PHE A 24 5.02 -22.66 -0.89
C PHE A 24 3.64 -23.01 -0.32
N PHE A 25 3.05 -22.08 0.40
CA PHE A 25 1.81 -22.30 1.12
C PHE A 25 0.66 -21.59 0.44
N ASP A 26 -0.20 -22.37 -0.22
CA ASP A 26 -1.43 -21.90 -0.83
C ASP A 26 -2.62 -22.06 0.15
N PRO A 27 -3.43 -21.02 0.39
CA PRO A 27 -4.57 -21.13 1.31
C PRO A 27 -5.66 -22.11 0.87
N ALA A 28 -5.82 -22.35 -0.43
CA ALA A 28 -6.87 -23.20 -0.98
C ALA A 28 -6.44 -24.66 -1.07
N THR A 29 -5.22 -24.91 -1.58
CA THR A 29 -4.71 -26.26 -1.84
C THR A 29 -3.76 -26.77 -0.76
N GLY A 30 -3.27 -25.90 0.12
CA GLY A 30 -2.31 -26.24 1.17
C GLY A 30 -0.84 -26.11 0.71
N PRO A 31 0.10 -26.76 1.41
CA PRO A 31 1.52 -26.78 1.07
C PRO A 31 1.77 -27.49 -0.26
N ILE A 32 2.42 -26.80 -1.19
CA ILE A 32 2.81 -27.34 -2.48
C ILE A 32 4.33 -27.39 -2.56
N THR A 33 4.87 -28.57 -2.84
CA THR A 33 6.31 -28.75 -3.06
C THR A 33 6.72 -28.08 -4.36
N ALA A 34 7.80 -27.31 -4.31
CA ALA A 34 8.36 -26.64 -5.46
C ALA A 34 8.89 -27.64 -6.50
N SER A 35 8.95 -27.19 -7.76
CA SER A 35 9.42 -28.03 -8.87
C SER A 35 10.94 -28.23 -8.91
N ARG A 36 11.69 -27.40 -8.16
CA ARG A 36 13.17 -27.43 -8.13
C ARG A 36 13.69 -27.61 -6.71
N PRO A 37 14.82 -28.31 -6.54
CA PRO A 37 15.49 -28.38 -5.25
C PRO A 37 16.02 -27.00 -4.86
N ALA A 38 15.75 -26.58 -3.64
CA ALA A 38 16.21 -25.30 -3.07
C ALA A 38 17.56 -25.43 -2.38
N ALA A 39 17.89 -26.63 -1.89
CA ALA A 39 19.10 -26.87 -1.14
C ALA A 39 19.81 -28.16 -1.58
N ILE A 40 21.10 -28.19 -1.26
CA ILE A 40 21.97 -29.36 -1.33
C ILE A 40 22.54 -29.65 0.06
N PHE A 41 22.89 -30.91 0.31
CA PHE A 41 23.57 -31.29 1.55
C PHE A 41 25.06 -30.95 1.45
N ASN A 42 25.58 -30.25 2.45
CA ASN A 42 27.00 -29.88 2.53
C ASN A 42 27.87 -30.97 3.20
N THR A 43 27.25 -31.85 4.00
CA THR A 43 27.98 -32.80 4.84
C THR A 43 27.76 -34.24 4.37
N SER A 44 28.81 -35.05 4.47
CA SER A 44 28.73 -36.51 4.33
C SER A 44 28.32 -37.19 5.65
N ASP A 45 27.86 -36.43 6.64
CA ASP A 45 27.46 -36.96 7.94
C ASP A 45 26.12 -37.67 7.80
N THR A 46 26.12 -38.99 8.04
CA THR A 46 24.98 -39.84 7.73
C THR A 46 24.08 -40.11 8.94
N GLY A 47 24.44 -39.60 10.13
CA GLY A 47 23.65 -39.72 11.36
C GLY A 47 22.32 -38.95 11.39
N LYS A 48 21.86 -38.42 10.25
CA LYS A 48 20.66 -37.58 10.12
C LYS A 48 19.38 -38.38 9.91
N VAL A 49 19.51 -39.65 9.51
CA VAL A 49 18.40 -40.57 9.28
C VAL A 49 18.34 -41.54 10.44
N ARG A 50 17.22 -41.54 11.16
CA ARG A 50 16.97 -42.48 12.26
C ARG A 50 15.80 -43.37 11.91
N GLU A 51 16.00 -44.68 11.93
CA GLU A 51 14.89 -45.61 11.87
C GLU A 51 14.06 -45.51 13.16
N ILE A 52 12.75 -45.36 12.99
CA ILE A 52 11.75 -45.31 14.04
C ILE A 52 10.72 -46.37 13.68
N ASN A 53 10.13 -47.08 14.64
CA ASN A 53 9.09 -48.06 14.33
C ASN A 53 7.93 -47.87 15.30
N ASN A 54 7.31 -46.68 15.25
CA ASN A 54 6.29 -46.26 16.20
C ASN A 54 4.96 -45.97 15.49
N SER A 55 3.84 -46.20 16.17
CA SER A 55 2.53 -45.68 15.77
C SER A 55 2.12 -44.57 16.73
N VAL A 56 1.61 -43.46 16.20
CA VAL A 56 1.24 -42.26 16.96
C VAL A 56 -0.12 -41.78 16.49
N ALA A 57 -1.05 -41.60 17.43
CA ALA A 57 -2.27 -40.85 17.21
C ALA A 57 -2.06 -39.41 17.71
N GLU A 58 -2.36 -38.42 16.86
CA GLU A 58 -2.24 -37.01 17.19
C GLU A 58 -3.60 -36.33 17.10
N ASP A 59 -3.95 -35.62 18.16
CA ASP A 59 -5.08 -34.70 18.23
C ASP A 59 -4.56 -33.28 18.22
N ILE A 60 -4.98 -32.51 17.21
CA ILE A 60 -4.52 -31.15 16.98
C ILE A 60 -5.74 -30.23 17.04
N ILE A 61 -5.75 -29.35 18.02
CA ILE A 61 -6.82 -28.37 18.26
C ILE A 61 -6.26 -26.99 18.00
N VAL A 62 -6.90 -26.22 17.11
CA VAL A 62 -6.43 -24.93 16.63
C VAL A 62 -7.59 -23.94 16.44
N GLU A 63 -7.27 -22.65 16.40
CA GLU A 63 -8.24 -21.56 16.30
C GLU A 63 -8.61 -21.20 14.85
N SER A 64 -8.01 -21.86 13.87
CA SER A 64 -8.23 -21.59 12.45
C SER A 64 -8.44 -22.88 11.66
N GLU A 65 -9.47 -22.89 10.81
CA GLU A 65 -9.70 -23.97 9.85
C GLU A 65 -8.47 -24.21 8.95
N LEU A 66 -7.78 -23.13 8.55
CA LEU A 66 -6.57 -23.22 7.74
C LEU A 66 -5.45 -23.95 8.49
N ASP A 67 -5.28 -23.65 9.78
CA ASP A 67 -4.32 -24.35 10.62
C ASP A 67 -4.67 -25.83 10.77
N ALA A 68 -5.96 -26.16 10.91
CA ALA A 68 -6.42 -27.54 11.07
C ALA A 68 -6.19 -28.35 9.78
N ARG A 69 -6.44 -27.74 8.61
CA ARG A 69 -6.17 -28.34 7.30
C ARG A 69 -4.68 -28.61 7.10
N TYR A 70 -3.80 -27.67 7.47
CA TYR A 70 -2.35 -27.85 7.33
C TYR A 70 -1.81 -28.91 8.28
N ALA A 71 -2.28 -28.87 9.53
CA ALA A 71 -2.02 -29.91 10.52
C ALA A 71 -2.41 -31.29 10.00
N GLN A 72 -3.60 -31.43 9.40
CA GLN A 72 -4.05 -32.68 8.79
C GLN A 72 -3.10 -33.19 7.69
N LEU A 73 -2.52 -32.28 6.90
CA LEU A 73 -1.60 -32.58 5.80
C LEU A 73 -0.16 -32.90 6.22
N GLY A 74 0.13 -32.97 7.52
CA GLY A 74 1.50 -33.23 7.97
C GLY A 74 2.25 -32.01 8.48
N TRP A 75 1.76 -30.81 8.22
CA TRP A 75 2.56 -29.60 8.39
C TRP A 75 2.36 -28.94 9.76
N PRO A 76 3.35 -28.18 10.26
CA PRO A 76 3.12 -27.30 11.38
C PRO A 76 2.03 -26.29 11.02
N CYS A 77 1.23 -25.89 12.02
CA CYS A 77 0.22 -24.86 11.83
C CYS A 77 0.88 -23.61 11.23
N PRO A 78 0.34 -23.02 10.14
CA PRO A 78 0.77 -21.73 9.64
C PRO A 78 1.09 -20.75 10.75
N SER A 79 0.19 -20.54 11.70
CA SER A 79 0.38 -19.67 12.87
C SER A 79 1.71 -19.88 13.62
N ASN A 80 2.22 -21.11 13.67
CA ASN A 80 3.47 -21.50 14.31
C ASN A 80 4.70 -21.51 13.39
N LEU A 81 4.51 -21.36 12.08
CA LEU A 81 5.62 -21.25 11.14
C LEU A 81 6.30 -19.88 11.25
N PRO A 82 7.63 -19.80 11.07
CA PRO A 82 8.35 -18.54 10.92
C PRO A 82 7.69 -17.62 9.89
N SER A 83 7.85 -16.31 10.09
CA SER A 83 7.43 -15.33 9.09
C SER A 83 8.14 -15.58 7.76
N LYS A 84 7.38 -15.58 6.66
CA LYS A 84 7.93 -15.63 5.30
C LYS A 84 8.93 -14.48 5.09
N PRO A 85 9.92 -14.62 4.19
CA PRO A 85 10.92 -13.57 3.97
C PRO A 85 10.31 -12.22 3.53
N TRP A 86 9.14 -12.25 2.91
CA TRP A 86 8.34 -11.06 2.56
C TRP A 86 7.01 -10.98 3.30
N ALA A 87 6.89 -11.63 4.47
CA ALA A 87 5.71 -11.47 5.33
C ALA A 87 5.47 -10.00 5.71
N ILE A 88 6.53 -9.18 5.66
CA ILE A 88 6.44 -7.72 5.75
C ILE A 88 5.44 -7.18 4.70
N LEU A 89 5.50 -7.63 3.44
CA LEU A 89 4.62 -7.16 2.36
C LEU A 89 3.20 -7.70 2.42
N THR A 90 3.02 -8.88 3.00
CA THR A 90 1.71 -9.49 3.14
C THR A 90 1.52 -9.79 4.62
N PRO A 91 1.13 -8.78 5.43
CA PRO A 91 0.74 -9.02 6.80
C PRO A 91 -0.23 -10.18 6.77
N ARG A 92 0.06 -11.20 7.59
CA ARG A 92 -0.88 -12.30 7.76
C ARG A 92 -2.20 -11.65 8.12
N ASN A 93 -3.23 -11.88 7.30
CA ASN A 93 -4.57 -11.41 7.58
C ASN A 93 -5.03 -12.15 8.84
N ARG A 94 -4.63 -11.65 10.02
CA ARG A 94 -5.18 -12.05 11.31
C ARG A 94 -6.58 -11.47 11.31
N ARG A 95 -7.49 -12.12 10.58
CA ARG A 95 -8.91 -11.89 10.78
C ARG A 95 -9.13 -12.04 12.28
N SER A 96 -9.82 -11.08 12.89
CA SER A 96 -10.44 -11.29 14.19
C SER A 96 -11.54 -12.34 13.99
N VAL A 97 -11.15 -13.61 13.92
CA VAL A 97 -12.07 -14.72 13.72
C VAL A 97 -12.76 -14.94 15.07
N LYS A 98 -14.09 -14.96 15.04
CA LYS A 98 -14.91 -15.50 16.12
C LYS A 98 -14.29 -16.82 16.59
N THR A 99 -14.28 -17.07 17.89
CA THR A 99 -13.70 -18.27 18.52
C THR A 99 -14.40 -19.55 18.07
N GLU A 100 -14.09 -20.03 16.86
CA GLU A 100 -14.43 -21.36 16.37
C GLU A 100 -13.20 -22.23 16.56
N ILE A 101 -13.34 -23.27 17.39
CA ILE A 101 -12.27 -24.22 17.67
C ILE A 101 -12.36 -25.33 16.63
N TRP A 102 -11.27 -25.56 15.89
CA TRP A 102 -11.15 -26.61 14.88
C TRP A 102 -10.26 -27.74 15.40
N GLY A 103 -10.69 -28.99 15.18
CA GLY A 103 -9.95 -30.18 15.59
C GLY A 103 -9.59 -31.06 14.40
N SER A 104 -8.37 -31.56 14.37
CA SER A 104 -7.91 -32.58 13.42
C SER A 104 -7.28 -33.74 14.18
N ARG A 105 -7.75 -34.96 13.92
CA ARG A 105 -7.18 -36.20 14.46
C ARG A 105 -6.52 -36.98 13.33
N ARG A 106 -5.31 -37.46 13.54
CA ARG A 106 -4.61 -38.34 12.58
C ARG A 106 -3.92 -39.50 13.27
N LEU A 107 -3.89 -40.64 12.60
CA LEU A 107 -3.10 -41.80 12.98
C LEU A 107 -1.94 -41.92 12.00
N MET A 108 -0.72 -42.00 12.52
CA MET A 108 0.49 -42.13 11.74
C MET A 108 1.31 -43.31 12.24
N VAL A 109 1.81 -44.12 11.32
CA VAL A 109 2.96 -44.98 11.59
C VAL A 109 4.22 -44.15 11.30
N GLN A 110 5.34 -44.40 11.93
CA GLN A 110 6.58 -43.65 11.71
C GLN A 110 7.68 -44.66 11.48
N LYS A 111 8.32 -44.58 10.32
CA LYS A 111 9.40 -45.49 9.90
C LYS A 111 10.77 -44.88 9.97
N ILE A 112 10.86 -43.61 9.60
CA ILE A 112 12.12 -42.88 9.56
C ILE A 112 11.85 -41.46 10.01
N ALA A 113 12.72 -40.95 10.88
CA ALA A 113 12.89 -39.53 11.09
C ALA A 113 14.14 -39.04 10.37
N ILE A 114 13.98 -37.95 9.65
CA ILE A 114 15.07 -37.21 9.03
C ILE A 114 15.22 -35.91 9.81
N ASN A 115 16.37 -35.73 10.45
CA ASN A 115 16.72 -34.53 11.21
C ASN A 115 17.84 -33.79 10.52
N ILE A 116 17.51 -32.70 9.83
CA ILE A 116 18.44 -31.86 9.10
C ILE A 116 18.63 -30.57 9.90
N SER A 117 19.88 -30.20 10.19
CA SER A 117 20.15 -28.86 10.73
C SER A 117 20.35 -27.87 9.59
N LEU A 118 20.12 -26.57 9.85
CA LEU A 118 20.38 -25.53 8.86
C LEU A 118 21.84 -25.53 8.38
N GLN A 119 22.79 -25.90 9.25
CA GLN A 119 24.22 -25.96 8.95
C GLN A 119 24.59 -27.10 7.98
N ASP A 120 23.73 -28.11 7.87
CA ASP A 120 23.91 -29.23 6.94
C ASP A 120 23.47 -28.87 5.51
N LEU A 121 22.79 -27.75 5.33
CA LEU A 121 22.23 -27.30 4.06
C LEU A 121 23.05 -26.15 3.47
N CYS A 122 23.17 -26.17 2.15
CA CYS A 122 23.58 -25.02 1.36
C CYS A 122 22.53 -24.76 0.29
N ALA A 123 22.31 -23.49 -0.05
CA ALA A 123 21.47 -23.15 -1.18
C ALA A 123 22.02 -23.80 -2.47
N GLU A 124 21.10 -24.28 -3.31
CA GLU A 124 21.46 -24.80 -4.62
C GLU A 124 21.89 -23.63 -5.54
N ASP A 125 22.90 -23.84 -6.38
CA ASP A 125 23.54 -22.77 -7.15
C ASP A 125 22.54 -22.01 -8.05
N SER A 126 21.59 -22.72 -8.68
CA SER A 126 20.58 -22.07 -9.52
C SER A 126 19.61 -21.19 -8.73
N LEU A 127 19.32 -21.51 -7.46
CA LEU A 127 18.59 -20.62 -6.55
C LEU A 127 19.42 -19.36 -6.23
N VAL A 128 20.72 -19.51 -5.94
CA VAL A 128 21.62 -18.39 -5.66
C VAL A 128 21.71 -17.46 -6.86
N GLU A 129 21.95 -18.01 -8.05
CA GLU A 129 22.02 -17.26 -9.31
C GLU A 129 20.70 -16.53 -9.62
N ALA A 130 19.56 -17.20 -9.45
CA ALA A 130 18.25 -16.57 -9.67
C ALA A 130 17.99 -15.44 -8.67
N THR A 131 18.40 -15.61 -7.42
CA THR A 131 18.29 -14.58 -6.38
C THR A 131 19.18 -13.38 -6.70
N GLU A 132 20.42 -13.61 -7.12
CA GLU A 132 21.32 -12.54 -7.56
C GLU A 132 20.80 -11.81 -8.80
N ALA A 133 20.33 -12.55 -9.81
CA ALA A 133 19.75 -11.97 -11.02
C ALA A 133 18.50 -11.13 -10.71
N ALA A 134 17.69 -11.56 -9.74
CA ALA A 134 16.57 -10.78 -9.24
C ALA A 134 17.02 -9.50 -8.53
N LEU A 135 18.06 -9.56 -7.70
CA LEU A 135 18.62 -8.37 -7.02
C LEU A 135 19.32 -7.39 -7.97
N ARG A 136 19.82 -7.86 -9.13
CA ARG A 136 20.46 -7.03 -10.17
C ARG A 136 19.46 -6.25 -11.04
N GLN A 137 18.15 -6.43 -10.86
CA GLN A 137 17.15 -5.69 -11.64
C GLN A 137 17.25 -4.17 -11.42
N ARG A 138 16.89 -3.40 -12.46
CA ARG A 138 17.09 -1.94 -12.51
C ARG A 138 16.29 -1.14 -11.48
N THR A 139 15.10 -1.61 -11.10
CA THR A 139 14.23 -0.94 -10.13
C THR A 139 13.84 -1.87 -9.00
N ASN A 140 13.60 -1.33 -7.82
CA ASN A 140 13.19 -2.09 -6.66
C ASN A 140 11.90 -2.90 -6.88
N ALA A 141 10.91 -2.34 -7.58
CA ALA A 141 9.70 -3.07 -7.96
C ALA A 141 10.01 -4.32 -8.82
N LEU A 142 10.92 -4.19 -9.79
CA LEU A 142 11.37 -5.32 -10.60
C LEU A 142 12.17 -6.34 -9.79
N ARG A 143 13.02 -5.89 -8.87
CA ARG A 143 13.76 -6.77 -7.94
C ARG A 143 12.80 -7.60 -7.08
N ILE A 144 11.80 -6.97 -6.47
CA ILE A 144 10.78 -7.64 -5.66
C ILE A 144 9.99 -8.65 -6.49
N ARG A 145 9.53 -8.25 -7.70
CA ARG A 145 8.79 -9.15 -8.59
C ARG A 145 9.63 -10.35 -9.00
N ALA A 146 10.88 -10.13 -9.37
CA ALA A 146 11.80 -11.20 -9.76
C ALA A 146 12.12 -12.15 -8.58
N LEU A 147 12.31 -11.62 -7.37
CA LEU A 147 12.51 -12.43 -6.17
C LEU A 147 11.28 -13.29 -5.87
N ARG A 148 10.07 -12.72 -5.94
CA ARG A 148 8.82 -13.50 -5.79
C ARG A 148 8.75 -14.63 -6.81
N GLN A 149 9.11 -14.37 -8.07
CA GLN A 149 9.11 -15.40 -9.10
C GLN A 149 10.13 -16.51 -8.82
N ALA A 150 11.31 -16.16 -8.31
CA ALA A 150 12.28 -17.14 -7.85
C ALA A 150 11.67 -17.99 -6.73
N PHE A 151 11.14 -17.38 -5.67
CA PHE A 151 10.59 -18.17 -4.57
C PHE A 151 9.32 -18.97 -4.91
N VAL A 152 8.54 -18.59 -5.92
CA VAL A 152 7.49 -19.46 -6.47
C VAL A 152 8.09 -20.72 -7.10
N THR A 153 9.25 -20.61 -7.74
CA THR A 153 9.91 -21.70 -8.47
C THR A 153 10.62 -22.68 -7.53
N TRP A 154 11.29 -22.18 -6.49
CA TRP A 154 12.08 -22.97 -5.53
C TRP A 154 11.39 -23.19 -4.18
N GLY A 155 10.29 -22.49 -3.90
CA GLY A 155 9.55 -22.52 -2.63
C GLY A 155 9.89 -21.33 -1.73
N GLU A 156 9.07 -21.12 -0.69
CA GLU A 156 9.23 -20.03 0.26
C GLU A 156 9.91 -20.50 1.56
N MET A 157 9.78 -21.80 1.86
CA MET A 157 10.17 -22.43 3.11
C MET A 157 10.86 -23.76 2.83
N ILE A 158 11.83 -24.15 3.64
CA ILE A 158 12.52 -25.43 3.54
C ILE A 158 12.25 -26.29 4.79
N PRO A 159 11.79 -27.55 4.63
CA PRO A 159 11.61 -28.46 5.76
C PRO A 159 12.96 -28.87 6.36
N LEU A 160 13.09 -28.84 7.68
CA LEU A 160 14.29 -29.29 8.40
C LEU A 160 14.09 -30.64 9.10
N VAL A 161 12.87 -30.94 9.54
CA VAL A 161 12.56 -32.20 10.24
C VAL A 161 11.35 -32.85 9.60
N GLY A 162 11.53 -34.07 9.08
CA GLY A 162 10.50 -34.82 8.38
C GLY A 162 10.36 -36.25 8.91
N ILE A 163 9.12 -36.74 9.01
CA ILE A 163 8.79 -38.14 9.31
C ILE A 163 8.15 -38.75 8.05
N ARG A 164 8.60 -39.95 7.65
CA ARG A 164 8.25 -40.58 6.36
C ARG A 164 7.48 -41.90 6.55
N LEU A 165 6.53 -42.18 5.64
CA LEU A 165 5.75 -43.43 5.55
C LEU A 165 5.55 -43.94 4.12
N THR A 166 5.10 -45.20 4.02
CA THR A 166 4.65 -45.88 2.79
C THR A 166 3.10 -45.96 2.72
N PRO A 167 2.47 -46.00 1.53
CA PRO A 167 1.03 -45.76 1.37
C PRO A 167 0.09 -46.97 1.43
N GLU A 168 0.52 -48.17 1.83
CA GLU A 168 -0.30 -49.39 1.68
C GLU A 168 -0.77 -50.01 3.01
N GLY A 169 -1.96 -50.61 2.98
CA GLY A 169 -2.71 -51.12 4.13
C GLY A 169 -2.01 -52.23 4.93
N TYR A 170 -2.33 -52.24 6.23
CA TYR A 170 -1.64 -52.92 7.34
C TYR A 170 -1.24 -54.39 7.09
N ASP A 171 -2.08 -55.17 6.41
CA ASP A 171 -1.93 -56.64 6.37
C ASP A 171 -1.16 -57.21 5.16
N THR A 172 -1.08 -56.49 4.03
CA THR A 172 -0.28 -56.94 2.85
C THR A 172 1.17 -56.41 2.91
N TRP A 173 1.39 -55.38 3.73
CA TRP A 173 2.58 -54.56 3.82
C TRP A 173 3.74 -55.18 4.62
N LEU A 174 3.48 -55.97 5.67
CA LEU A 174 4.54 -56.56 6.50
C LEU A 174 5.57 -57.44 5.75
N LYS A 175 5.27 -57.84 4.50
CA LYS A 175 6.12 -58.73 3.68
C LYS A 175 6.87 -58.07 2.51
N SER A 176 6.59 -56.81 2.12
CA SER A 176 7.14 -56.21 0.87
C SER A 176 8.08 -55.01 1.05
N VAL A 177 8.30 -54.54 2.29
CA VAL A 177 8.65 -53.12 2.55
C VAL A 177 10.15 -52.84 2.69
N VAL A 178 11.00 -53.85 2.75
CA VAL A 178 12.45 -53.62 2.92
C VAL A 178 13.13 -53.17 1.60
N ASP A 179 12.51 -53.40 0.43
CA ASP A 179 13.25 -53.39 -0.84
C ASP A 179 12.97 -52.21 -1.80
N ASN A 180 12.03 -51.28 -1.53
CA ASN A 180 11.72 -50.20 -2.49
C ASN A 180 11.59 -48.78 -1.88
N PRO A 181 12.71 -48.04 -1.75
CA PRO A 181 12.74 -46.65 -1.24
C PRO A 181 11.99 -45.61 -2.09
N ALA A 182 11.67 -45.93 -3.35
CA ALA A 182 11.05 -44.99 -4.29
C ALA A 182 9.56 -44.71 -4.00
N SER A 183 8.88 -45.57 -3.23
CA SER A 183 7.45 -45.42 -2.91
C SER A 183 7.18 -44.56 -1.66
N TRP A 184 8.21 -44.09 -0.98
CA TRP A 184 8.09 -43.44 0.32
C TRP A 184 7.64 -41.98 0.20
N ARG A 185 6.72 -41.50 1.08
CA ARG A 185 6.23 -40.10 1.12
C ARG A 185 6.39 -39.45 2.50
N ILE A 186 6.70 -38.15 2.53
CA ILE A 186 6.78 -37.37 3.78
C ILE A 186 5.35 -37.15 4.29
N ILE A 187 5.10 -37.49 5.56
CA ILE A 187 3.76 -37.42 6.16
C ILE A 187 3.67 -36.45 7.34
N LYS A 188 4.80 -36.03 7.90
CA LYS A 188 4.86 -34.99 8.92
C LYS A 188 6.11 -34.16 8.77
N ILE A 189 5.96 -32.85 8.83
CA ILE A 189 7.03 -31.88 8.97
C ILE A 189 6.86 -31.24 10.34
N VAL A 190 7.93 -31.30 11.14
CA VAL A 190 7.91 -30.77 12.52
C VAL A 190 8.43 -29.33 12.51
N HIS A 191 9.40 -29.05 11.65
CA HIS A 191 10.06 -27.75 11.59
C HIS A 191 10.39 -27.39 10.15
N ALA A 192 10.17 -26.12 9.80
CA ALA A 192 10.53 -25.53 8.53
C ALA A 192 11.00 -24.10 8.76
N VAL A 193 11.96 -23.66 7.96
CA VAL A 193 12.54 -22.31 8.03
C VAL A 193 12.38 -21.59 6.70
N PRO A 194 12.45 -20.24 6.67
CA PRO A 194 12.41 -19.49 5.43
C PRO A 194 13.55 -19.90 4.50
N ILE A 195 13.27 -19.99 3.19
CA ILE A 195 14.30 -20.33 2.18
C ILE A 195 15.47 -19.33 2.16
N THR A 196 15.28 -18.12 2.69
CA THR A 196 16.37 -17.14 2.83
C THR A 196 17.40 -17.52 3.90
N GLU A 197 17.06 -18.44 4.82
CA GLU A 197 17.98 -18.91 5.86
C GLU A 197 19.12 -19.77 5.31
N ILE A 198 18.93 -20.43 4.15
CA ILE A 198 19.98 -21.21 3.48
C ILE A 198 20.84 -20.36 2.52
N LEU A 199 20.49 -19.08 2.32
CA LEU A 199 21.28 -18.14 1.54
C LEU A 199 22.43 -17.55 2.38
N THR A 200 23.45 -17.05 1.69
CA THR A 200 24.56 -16.34 2.33
C THR A 200 24.06 -15.08 3.06
N ALA A 201 24.75 -14.69 4.14
CA ALA A 201 24.42 -13.49 4.91
C ALA A 201 24.32 -12.24 4.02
N GLN A 202 25.26 -12.08 3.08
CA GLN A 202 25.25 -10.95 2.15
C GLN A 202 23.97 -10.88 1.28
N LEU A 203 23.46 -12.02 0.79
CA LEU A 203 22.22 -12.03 0.01
C LEU A 203 21.02 -11.77 0.90
N ARG A 204 21.01 -12.33 2.12
CA ARG A 204 19.96 -12.09 3.12
C ARG A 204 19.84 -10.60 3.45
N ASP A 205 20.94 -9.95 3.78
CA ASP A 205 20.98 -8.52 4.09
C ASP A 205 20.50 -7.67 2.91
N LYS A 206 20.88 -8.04 1.68
CA LYS A 206 20.41 -7.34 0.47
C LYS A 206 18.91 -7.52 0.24
N ILE A 207 18.37 -8.71 0.49
CA ILE A 207 16.93 -9.01 0.38
C ILE A 207 16.17 -8.22 1.46
N GLU A 208 16.64 -8.25 2.70
CA GLU A 208 16.03 -7.51 3.81
C GLU A 208 16.06 -6.00 3.55
N MET A 209 17.22 -5.46 3.18
CA MET A 209 17.37 -4.05 2.82
C MET A 209 16.48 -3.67 1.62
N LEU A 210 16.34 -4.54 0.62
CA LEU A 210 15.42 -4.31 -0.49
C LEU A 210 14.00 -4.19 0.05
N PHE A 211 13.51 -5.13 0.85
CA PHE A 211 12.14 -5.05 1.36
C PHE A 211 11.91 -3.88 2.31
N THR A 212 12.89 -3.50 3.13
CA THR A 212 12.79 -2.35 4.05
C THR A 212 12.82 -1.02 3.30
N ASN A 213 13.71 -0.85 2.32
CA ASN A 213 13.89 0.44 1.61
C ASN A 213 12.98 0.63 0.40
N SER A 214 12.41 -0.44 -0.14
CA SER A 214 11.65 -0.37 -1.40
C SER A 214 10.15 -0.16 -1.20
N VAL A 215 9.65 -0.50 -0.02
CA VAL A 215 8.20 -0.50 0.23
C VAL A 215 7.74 0.88 0.59
N ILE A 216 8.59 1.73 1.17
CA ILE A 216 8.14 2.97 1.77
C ILE A 216 8.52 4.17 0.91
N LEU A 217 7.52 4.97 0.52
CA LEU A 217 7.70 6.29 -0.07
C LEU A 217 7.18 7.35 0.90
N ARG A 218 7.86 8.48 1.01
CA ARG A 218 7.44 9.59 1.86
C ARG A 218 7.08 10.79 0.99
N SER A 219 5.95 11.40 1.28
CA SER A 219 5.58 12.69 0.69
C SER A 219 6.45 13.83 1.26
N PRO A 220 6.46 15.02 0.66
CA PRO A 220 6.97 16.22 1.33
C PRO A 220 6.23 16.48 2.65
N SER A 221 6.93 16.99 3.67
CA SER A 221 6.31 17.37 4.93
C SER A 221 5.58 18.72 4.80
N ILE A 222 4.41 18.83 5.42
CA ILE A 222 3.59 20.05 5.50
C ILE A 222 3.56 20.54 6.94
N GLY A 223 3.57 21.85 7.16
CA GLY A 223 3.63 22.48 8.48
C GLY A 223 5.02 23.03 8.82
N ALA A 224 5.31 23.21 10.11
CA ALA A 224 6.60 23.71 10.57
C ALA A 224 7.74 22.68 10.35
N PRO A 225 8.94 23.11 9.94
CA PRO A 225 10.06 22.25 9.61
C PRO A 225 10.81 21.77 10.87
N HIS A 226 10.13 21.03 11.74
CA HIS A 226 10.75 20.41 12.91
C HIS A 226 11.31 19.03 12.58
N ALA A 227 12.11 18.46 13.50
CA ALA A 227 12.43 17.05 13.46
C ALA A 227 11.14 16.23 13.70
N LEU A 228 10.99 15.12 12.98
CA LEU A 228 9.82 14.26 13.13
C LEU A 228 9.83 13.62 14.53
N SER A 229 8.77 13.85 15.29
CA SER A 229 8.56 13.28 16.63
C SER A 229 7.92 11.89 16.58
N PHE A 230 7.25 11.54 15.48
CA PHE A 230 6.69 10.21 15.25
C PHE A 230 6.80 9.78 13.80
N ASP A 231 6.85 8.46 13.58
CA ASP A 231 6.97 7.85 12.26
C ASP A 231 6.05 6.63 12.13
N GLY A 232 5.04 6.75 11.26
CA GLY A 232 4.08 5.68 10.97
C GLY A 232 4.71 4.44 10.34
N ALA A 233 5.90 4.52 9.75
CA ALA A 233 6.62 3.37 9.19
C ALA A 233 7.04 2.33 10.25
N THR A 234 7.13 2.73 11.52
CA THR A 234 7.59 1.87 12.63
C THR A 234 6.68 0.67 12.91
N ASN A 235 5.41 0.71 12.46
CA ASN A 235 4.44 -0.35 12.69
C ASN A 235 4.50 -1.47 11.63
N GLY A 236 5.55 -1.47 10.79
CA GLY A 236 5.69 -2.38 9.67
C GLY A 236 4.67 -2.05 8.58
N VAL A 237 4.42 -2.98 7.66
CA VAL A 237 3.57 -2.73 6.48
C VAL A 237 2.14 -3.24 6.69
N GLN A 238 1.53 -2.88 7.82
CA GLN A 238 0.16 -3.25 8.16
C GLN A 238 -0.88 -2.40 7.39
N SER A 239 -2.08 -2.92 7.20
CA SER A 239 -3.18 -2.14 6.59
C SER A 239 -3.84 -1.28 7.66
N ILE A 240 -4.13 -0.03 7.35
CA ILE A 240 -4.90 0.86 8.22
C ILE A 240 -6.36 0.39 8.23
N GLU A 241 -6.95 0.26 9.42
CA GLU A 241 -8.39 -0.03 9.60
C GLU A 241 -9.16 1.26 9.89
N SER A 242 -8.61 2.12 10.74
CA SER A 242 -9.21 3.41 11.04
C SER A 242 -8.18 4.46 11.45
N ILE A 243 -8.58 5.72 11.31
CA ILE A 243 -7.83 6.88 11.79
C ILE A 243 -8.75 7.67 12.70
N THR A 244 -8.34 7.84 13.96
CA THR A 244 -9.02 8.73 14.91
C THR A 244 -8.33 10.08 14.86
N LEU A 245 -9.11 11.15 14.67
CA LEU A 245 -8.62 12.52 14.70
C LEU A 245 -9.23 13.25 15.87
N TRP A 246 -8.38 13.95 16.62
CA TRP A 246 -8.81 14.95 17.60
C TRP A 246 -8.55 16.33 17.03
N PHE A 247 -9.55 17.19 17.05
CA PHE A 247 -9.48 18.49 16.44
C PHE A 247 -10.34 19.52 17.17
N SER A 248 -9.97 20.78 17.02
CA SER A 248 -10.77 21.93 17.45
C SER A 248 -11.30 22.69 16.23
N THR A 249 -11.91 23.85 16.44
CA THR A 249 -12.32 24.75 15.37
C THR A 249 -11.16 25.40 14.62
N SER A 250 -9.95 25.31 15.18
CA SER A 250 -8.78 26.02 14.69
C SER A 250 -7.60 25.13 14.36
N ARG A 251 -7.58 23.82 14.70
CA ARG A 251 -6.45 22.93 14.37
C ARG A 251 -6.76 21.45 14.58
N ILE A 252 -5.93 20.61 13.96
CA ILE A 252 -5.79 19.20 14.32
C ILE A 252 -4.90 19.10 15.56
N ARG A 253 -5.48 18.60 16.63
CA ARG A 253 -4.83 18.42 17.93
C ARG A 253 -4.00 17.15 17.96
N ASP A 254 -4.56 16.06 17.44
CA ASP A 254 -3.94 14.76 17.54
C ASP A 254 -4.46 13.76 16.51
N ILE A 255 -3.73 12.67 16.35
CA ILE A 255 -4.08 11.58 15.44
C ILE A 255 -3.64 10.23 15.99
N ALA A 256 -4.48 9.23 15.83
CA ALA A 256 -4.14 7.84 16.07
C ALA A 256 -4.54 6.99 14.86
N VAL A 257 -3.73 5.98 14.56
CA VAL A 257 -3.93 5.07 13.44
C VAL A 257 -4.05 3.65 13.99
N ALA A 258 -5.21 3.03 13.79
CA ALA A 258 -5.43 1.63 14.12
C ALA A 258 -5.19 0.77 12.89
N TYR A 259 -4.45 -0.32 13.08
CA TYR A 259 -4.02 -1.24 12.04
C TYR A 259 -4.68 -2.61 12.18
N ALA A 260 -4.80 -3.29 11.04
CA ALA A 260 -5.26 -4.66 10.97
C ALA A 260 -4.39 -5.58 11.83
N GLY A 261 -5.04 -6.30 12.75
CA GLY A 261 -4.37 -7.11 13.77
C GLY A 261 -4.28 -6.45 15.15
N GLY A 262 -4.94 -5.30 15.34
CA GLY A 262 -5.15 -4.68 16.65
C GLY A 262 -4.00 -3.81 17.16
N THR A 263 -3.02 -3.49 16.30
CA THR A 263 -1.95 -2.54 16.64
C THR A 263 -2.47 -1.11 16.48
N THR A 264 -2.17 -0.22 17.41
CA THR A 264 -2.53 1.20 17.32
C THR A 264 -1.29 2.06 17.52
N ALA A 265 -1.11 3.04 16.64
CA ALA A 265 -0.07 4.06 16.77
C ALA A 265 -0.71 5.40 17.14
N GLY A 266 -0.04 6.15 18.01
CA GLY A 266 -0.62 7.33 18.65
C GLY A 266 -1.68 6.97 19.70
N PRO A 267 -2.43 7.96 20.23
CA PRO A 267 -2.27 9.40 19.97
C PRO A 267 -0.87 9.90 20.33
N TYR A 268 -0.40 10.92 19.62
CA TYR A 268 0.97 11.41 19.75
C TYR A 268 1.05 12.63 20.66
N SER A 269 -0.02 13.42 20.78
CA SER A 269 -0.10 14.62 21.59
C SER A 269 -1.10 14.45 22.75
N TYR A 270 -1.80 15.53 23.12
CA TYR A 270 -2.70 15.64 24.27
C TYR A 270 -4.18 15.44 23.91
N GLY A 271 -4.49 14.82 22.76
CA GLY A 271 -5.87 14.67 22.27
C GLY A 271 -6.83 13.99 23.27
N LEU A 272 -6.32 13.16 24.18
CA LEU A 272 -7.09 12.48 25.23
C LEU A 272 -7.31 13.29 26.51
N SER A 273 -6.51 14.33 26.75
CA SER A 273 -6.51 15.09 28.01
C SER A 273 -7.25 16.42 27.94
N ASP A 274 -7.66 16.85 26.75
CA ASP A 274 -8.40 18.09 26.55
C ASP A 274 -9.90 17.80 26.37
N HIS A 275 -10.70 18.17 27.36
CA HIS A 275 -12.16 17.96 27.36
C HIS A 275 -12.89 18.76 26.27
N GLU A 276 -12.26 19.75 25.64
CA GLU A 276 -12.85 20.53 24.54
C GLU A 276 -12.58 19.97 23.14
N SER A 277 -11.71 18.96 23.03
CA SER A 277 -11.34 18.40 21.73
C SER A 277 -12.44 17.51 21.16
N GLN A 278 -12.99 17.92 20.01
CA GLN A 278 -13.88 17.07 19.22
C GLN A 278 -13.06 15.92 18.63
N SER A 279 -13.64 14.72 18.58
CA SER A 279 -13.03 13.59 17.89
C SER A 279 -13.97 13.00 16.85
N ASP A 280 -13.39 12.43 15.81
CA ASP A 280 -14.08 11.59 14.84
C ASP A 280 -13.19 10.41 14.40
N VAL A 281 -13.83 9.33 13.94
CA VAL A 281 -13.17 8.10 13.52
C VAL A 281 -13.46 7.84 12.05
N PHE A 282 -12.43 7.98 11.22
CA PHE A 282 -12.48 7.61 9.82
C PHE A 282 -12.20 6.10 9.66
N THR A 283 -13.19 5.34 9.21
CA THR A 283 -13.08 3.86 9.09
C THR A 283 -12.99 3.42 7.63
N LEU A 284 -12.11 2.44 7.37
CA LEU A 284 -11.94 1.78 6.08
C LEU A 284 -12.63 0.41 6.09
N ALA A 285 -13.35 0.09 5.02
CA ALA A 285 -13.87 -1.26 4.83
C ALA A 285 -12.71 -2.24 4.49
N PRO A 286 -12.87 -3.55 4.70
CA PRO A 286 -11.85 -4.53 4.34
C PRO A 286 -11.44 -4.41 2.87
N GLY A 287 -10.16 -4.14 2.62
CA GLY A 287 -9.60 -3.96 1.27
C GLY A 287 -9.71 -2.54 0.71
N GLU A 288 -10.30 -1.59 1.44
CA GLU A 288 -10.15 -0.16 1.13
C GLU A 288 -8.81 0.37 1.63
N PHE A 289 -8.25 1.32 0.89
CA PHE A 289 -7.00 1.99 1.24
C PHE A 289 -7.17 3.51 1.15
N ILE A 290 -6.34 4.27 1.85
CA ILE A 290 -6.21 5.72 1.62
C ILE A 290 -5.18 5.93 0.51
N THR A 291 -5.47 6.83 -0.43
CA THR A 291 -4.69 7.05 -1.66
C THR A 291 -4.09 8.43 -1.74
N ASP A 292 -4.76 9.41 -1.15
CA ASP A 292 -4.33 10.79 -1.09
C ASP A 292 -4.79 11.41 0.23
N VAL A 293 -4.03 12.40 0.69
CA VAL A 293 -4.36 13.19 1.89
C VAL A 293 -4.26 14.66 1.53
N PHE A 294 -5.35 15.39 1.66
CA PHE A 294 -5.33 16.86 1.61
C PHE A 294 -5.04 17.41 2.99
N VAL A 295 -4.10 18.35 3.05
CA VAL A 295 -3.67 18.99 4.29
C VAL A 295 -3.73 20.50 4.11
N TRP A 296 -4.27 21.18 5.11
CA TRP A 296 -4.28 22.62 5.20
C TRP A 296 -3.50 23.05 6.44
N SER A 297 -2.61 24.02 6.30
CA SER A 297 -1.71 24.49 7.36
C SER A 297 -1.82 26.00 7.59
N HIS A 298 -1.31 26.43 8.75
CA HIS A 298 -1.13 27.83 9.12
C HIS A 298 0.35 28.24 8.96
N PHE A 299 0.64 29.53 8.77
CA PHE A 299 2.02 30.05 8.73
C PHE A 299 2.79 29.82 10.03
N ASP A 300 2.09 29.72 11.16
CA ASP A 300 2.68 29.36 12.46
C ASP A 300 3.05 27.88 12.56
N GLY A 301 2.84 27.10 11.49
CA GLY A 301 3.20 25.69 11.41
C GLY A 301 2.09 24.71 11.76
N TRP A 302 0.98 25.16 12.36
CA TRP A 302 -0.11 24.28 12.76
C TRP A 302 -0.79 23.59 11.57
N ILE A 303 -1.15 22.32 11.75
CA ILE A 303 -2.05 21.61 10.83
C ILE A 303 -3.48 22.00 11.17
N MET A 304 -4.14 22.69 10.24
CA MET A 304 -5.50 23.21 10.41
C MET A 304 -6.56 22.18 10.09
N GLY A 305 -6.35 21.41 9.03
CA GLY A 305 -7.31 20.42 8.61
C GLY A 305 -6.73 19.34 7.72
N ILE A 306 -7.43 18.22 7.70
CA ILE A 306 -7.05 17.01 6.97
C ILE A 306 -8.30 16.44 6.29
N GLN A 307 -8.15 15.95 5.07
CA GLN A 307 -9.16 15.15 4.38
C GLN A 307 -8.50 13.94 3.73
N PHE A 308 -9.08 12.76 3.90
CA PHE A 308 -8.58 11.50 3.34
C PHE A 308 -9.37 11.11 2.09
N VAL A 309 -8.66 10.56 1.10
CA VAL A 309 -9.23 10.01 -0.13
C VAL A 309 -9.10 8.49 -0.11
N LYS A 310 -10.21 7.78 -0.21
CA LYS A 310 -10.24 6.31 -0.29
C LYS A 310 -9.93 5.81 -1.71
N SER A 311 -9.55 4.54 -1.81
CA SER A 311 -9.31 3.83 -3.05
C SER A 311 -10.55 3.64 -3.92
N ASN A 312 -11.75 3.71 -3.33
CA ASN A 312 -13.02 3.77 -4.04
C ASN A 312 -13.48 5.21 -4.31
N LEU A 313 -12.58 6.18 -4.18
CA LEU A 313 -12.82 7.61 -4.41
C LEU A 313 -13.74 8.28 -3.38
N GLY A 314 -14.18 7.55 -2.36
CA GLY A 314 -14.88 8.12 -1.22
C GLY A 314 -13.99 9.11 -0.45
N LEU A 315 -14.53 10.27 -0.13
CA LEU A 315 -13.82 11.29 0.65
C LEU A 315 -14.31 11.28 2.10
N SER A 316 -13.38 11.47 3.03
CA SER A 316 -13.76 11.85 4.39
C SER A 316 -14.35 13.28 4.41
N PRO A 317 -15.05 13.66 5.48
CA PRO A 317 -15.20 15.07 5.83
C PRO A 317 -13.84 15.77 5.90
N ILE A 318 -13.85 17.09 5.75
CA ILE A 318 -12.67 17.91 6.06
C ILE A 318 -12.65 18.11 7.58
N TYR A 319 -11.67 17.53 8.26
CA TYR A 319 -11.48 17.62 9.70
C TYR A 319 -10.79 18.93 10.10
N GLY A 320 -11.08 19.44 11.30
CA GLY A 320 -10.42 20.61 11.93
C GLY A 320 -10.80 22.00 11.41
N ILE A 321 -11.13 22.13 10.12
CA ILE A 321 -11.49 23.43 9.52
C ILE A 321 -13.01 23.57 9.50
N ARG A 322 -13.55 24.57 10.21
CA ARG A 322 -14.95 24.94 10.08
C ARG A 322 -15.14 25.91 8.92
N THR A 323 -16.15 25.62 8.11
CA THR A 323 -16.49 26.32 6.86
C THR A 323 -17.02 27.75 7.02
N LYS A 324 -16.94 28.37 8.21
CA LYS A 324 -17.48 29.73 8.43
C LYS A 324 -16.47 30.74 8.97
N ASP A 325 -15.48 30.31 9.75
CA ASP A 325 -14.55 31.24 10.44
C ASP A 325 -13.07 30.81 10.47
N SER A 326 -12.74 29.60 9.99
CA SER A 326 -11.36 29.08 10.06
C SER A 326 -10.48 29.69 8.96
N ILE A 327 -9.53 30.55 9.35
CA ILE A 327 -8.55 31.18 8.46
C ILE A 327 -7.37 30.22 8.32
N THR A 328 -7.29 29.51 7.19
CA THR A 328 -6.07 28.77 6.83
C THR A 328 -5.15 29.70 6.07
N SER A 329 -4.00 30.01 6.65
CA SER A 329 -3.13 31.02 6.08
C SER A 329 -2.17 30.51 5.01
N GLN A 330 -2.17 29.20 4.73
CA GLN A 330 -1.49 28.62 3.56
C GLN A 330 -2.48 28.05 2.56
N HIS A 331 -2.00 27.77 1.35
CA HIS A 331 -2.78 27.06 0.32
C HIS A 331 -2.93 25.58 0.72
N PRO A 332 -3.97 24.88 0.24
CA PRO A 332 -4.05 23.43 0.42
C PRO A 332 -2.82 22.74 -0.17
N ALA A 333 -2.41 21.65 0.47
CA ALA A 333 -1.41 20.73 -0.03
C ALA A 333 -2.05 19.36 -0.28
N LEU A 334 -1.65 18.70 -1.36
CA LEU A 334 -2.01 17.33 -1.68
C LEU A 334 -0.79 16.44 -1.43
N LEU A 335 -0.90 15.56 -0.44
CA LEU A 335 0.01 14.45 -0.26
C LEU A 335 -0.54 13.29 -1.08
N SER A 336 -0.06 13.14 -2.32
CA SER A 336 -0.52 12.07 -3.20
C SER A 336 0.30 10.80 -3.03
N GLY A 337 -0.39 9.67 -2.92
CA GLY A 337 0.21 8.34 -2.98
C GLY A 337 0.59 7.92 -4.39
N ASN A 338 0.09 8.61 -5.43
CA ASN A 338 0.35 8.29 -6.84
C ASN A 338 0.11 6.81 -7.17
N GLY A 339 -1.04 6.28 -6.73
CA GLY A 339 -1.39 4.86 -6.90
C GLY A 339 -0.91 3.95 -5.79
N ASN A 340 -0.19 4.46 -4.79
CA ASN A 340 0.21 3.69 -3.61
C ASN A 340 -0.80 3.85 -2.47
N ALA A 341 -0.88 2.84 -1.60
CA ALA A 341 -1.71 2.92 -0.40
C ALA A 341 -0.97 3.66 0.73
N LEU A 342 -1.71 4.40 1.56
CA LEU A 342 -1.18 4.98 2.78
C LEU A 342 -0.78 3.86 3.74
N LEU A 343 0.47 3.90 4.17
CA LEU A 343 0.98 3.04 5.21
C LEU A 343 0.75 3.64 6.60
N GLY A 344 0.98 4.94 6.74
CA GLY A 344 0.84 5.63 8.01
C GLY A 344 1.17 7.11 7.84
N LEU A 345 1.22 7.81 8.96
CA LEU A 345 1.55 9.22 9.02
C LEU A 345 2.79 9.42 9.87
N SER A 346 3.64 10.36 9.48
CA SER A 346 4.77 10.84 10.27
C SER A 346 4.62 12.33 10.50
N GLY A 347 5.23 12.86 11.55
CA GLY A 347 5.07 14.27 11.82
C GLY A 347 5.73 14.73 13.10
N ALA A 348 5.45 15.97 13.44
CA ALA A 348 5.84 16.62 14.68
C ALA A 348 4.61 17.22 15.35
N TYR A 349 4.67 17.33 16.66
CA TYR A 349 3.60 17.87 17.48
C TYR A 349 4.20 18.67 18.64
N THR A 350 3.37 19.51 19.22
CA THR A 350 3.64 20.19 20.49
C THR A 350 2.55 19.82 21.50
N SER A 351 2.58 20.46 22.66
CA SER A 351 1.49 20.34 23.63
C SER A 351 0.15 20.86 23.13
N ASP A 352 0.14 21.65 22.06
CA ASP A 352 -1.05 22.36 21.57
C ASP A 352 -1.61 21.74 20.27
N GLY A 353 -0.85 20.87 19.58
CA GLY A 353 -1.37 20.11 18.44
C GLY A 353 -0.32 19.67 17.44
N LEU A 354 -0.78 19.14 16.31
CA LEU A 354 0.09 18.75 15.20
C LEU A 354 0.67 19.99 14.51
N THR A 355 2.00 20.02 14.39
CA THR A 355 2.76 21.10 13.74
C THR A 355 3.40 20.65 12.45
N GLN A 356 3.44 19.35 12.17
CA GLN A 356 3.97 18.86 10.92
C GLN A 356 3.32 17.53 10.57
N LEU A 357 3.05 17.31 9.29
CA LEU A 357 2.50 16.06 8.79
C LEU A 357 3.16 15.64 7.48
N GLN A 358 3.45 14.36 7.38
CA GLN A 358 3.99 13.68 6.21
C GLN A 358 3.26 12.35 6.03
N ALA A 359 2.76 12.11 4.83
CA ALA A 359 2.20 10.82 4.46
C ALA A 359 3.32 9.83 4.12
N VAL A 360 3.20 8.63 4.67
CA VAL A 360 4.08 7.47 4.42
C VAL A 360 3.27 6.48 3.60
N TRP A 361 3.74 6.18 2.40
CA TRP A 361 3.08 5.32 1.42
C TRP A 361 3.77 3.97 1.33
N ARG A 362 3.00 2.91 1.08
CA ARG A 362 3.51 1.57 0.78
C ARG A 362 3.38 1.24 -0.70
N THR A 363 4.46 0.79 -1.34
CA THR A 363 4.53 0.54 -2.80
C THR A 363 4.19 -0.90 -3.21
N ASP A 364 4.02 -1.78 -2.23
CA ASP A 364 3.62 -3.16 -2.47
C ASP A 364 2.12 -3.31 -2.76
N VAL A 365 1.33 -2.28 -2.41
CA VAL A 365 -0.08 -2.15 -2.77
C VAL A 365 -0.22 -1.06 -3.83
N ILE A 366 -0.48 -1.48 -5.07
CA ILE A 366 -0.70 -0.58 -6.21
C ILE A 366 -2.19 -0.58 -6.56
N ILE A 367 -2.80 0.58 -6.43
CA ILE A 367 -4.19 0.84 -6.75
C ILE A 367 -4.28 1.15 -8.23
N ARG A 368 -4.91 0.24 -8.97
CA ARG A 368 -5.03 0.33 -10.42
C ARG A 368 -5.94 1.51 -10.80
N ARG A 369 -5.67 2.09 -11.97
CA ARG A 369 -6.43 3.18 -12.58
C ARG A 369 -6.28 4.56 -11.92
N GLN A 370 -5.38 4.75 -10.96
CA GLN A 370 -5.05 6.09 -10.49
C GLN A 370 -4.01 6.75 -11.42
N ARG A 371 -4.27 7.99 -11.84
CA ARG A 371 -3.32 8.78 -12.64
C ARG A 371 -2.25 9.38 -11.74
N HIS A 372 -1.01 9.46 -12.23
CA HIS A 372 0.03 10.21 -11.53
C HIS A 372 -0.36 11.69 -11.45
N THR A 373 -0.17 12.31 -10.27
CA THR A 373 -0.54 13.70 -10.04
C THR A 373 0.62 14.57 -9.59
N GLN A 374 0.55 15.84 -9.97
CA GLN A 374 1.41 16.91 -9.49
C GLN A 374 0.57 18.14 -9.20
N THR A 375 1.09 19.08 -8.42
CA THR A 375 0.33 20.25 -8.01
C THR A 375 1.05 21.56 -8.24
N SER A 376 0.27 22.60 -8.49
CA SER A 376 0.72 24.00 -8.44
C SER A 376 -0.31 24.79 -7.65
N CYS A 377 0.10 25.80 -6.92
CA CYS A 377 -0.81 26.53 -6.05
C CYS A 377 -0.55 28.03 -6.09
N ILE A 378 -1.60 28.80 -5.85
CA ILE A 378 -1.54 30.26 -5.80
C ILE A 378 -2.68 30.83 -4.96
N GLY A 379 -2.49 32.06 -4.48
CA GLY A 379 -3.53 32.88 -3.89
C GLY A 379 -3.33 33.16 -2.40
N GLY A 380 -4.41 33.55 -1.75
CA GLY A 380 -4.42 34.19 -0.45
C GLY A 380 -4.50 33.25 0.75
N THR A 381 -4.72 33.88 1.91
CA THR A 381 -4.70 33.28 3.24
C THR A 381 -6.10 33.12 3.83
N THR A 382 -7.16 33.32 3.05
CA THR A 382 -8.53 33.41 3.60
C THR A 382 -9.55 32.55 2.86
N GLY A 383 -10.74 32.45 3.43
CA GLY A 383 -11.91 31.87 2.78
C GLY A 383 -12.17 30.38 3.03
N TYR A 384 -13.29 29.92 2.49
CA TYR A 384 -13.83 28.59 2.73
C TYR A 384 -13.21 27.56 1.83
N VAL A 385 -12.70 26.50 2.44
CA VAL A 385 -12.04 25.40 1.73
C VAL A 385 -13.02 24.66 0.85
N PHE A 386 -12.55 24.23 -0.32
CA PHE A 386 -13.27 23.34 -1.21
C PHE A 386 -12.31 22.33 -1.83
N ASN A 387 -12.84 21.20 -2.25
CA ASN A 387 -12.12 20.17 -2.99
C ASN A 387 -13.02 19.65 -4.12
N ASP A 388 -12.62 19.85 -5.37
CA ASP A 388 -13.43 19.42 -6.50
C ASP A 388 -13.38 17.92 -6.74
N LEU A 389 -12.46 17.18 -6.12
CA LEU A 389 -12.30 15.74 -6.32
C LEU A 389 -13.63 14.97 -6.10
N GLN A 390 -14.48 15.47 -5.21
CA GLN A 390 -15.80 14.89 -4.92
C GLN A 390 -16.79 14.95 -6.10
N TYR A 391 -16.52 15.78 -7.11
CA TYR A 391 -17.36 15.95 -8.30
C TYR A 391 -16.83 15.16 -9.51
N LEU A 392 -15.75 14.40 -9.34
CA LEU A 392 -15.22 13.50 -10.36
C LEU A 392 -15.81 12.12 -10.12
N ALA A 393 -16.68 11.63 -11.01
CA ALA A 393 -17.27 10.30 -10.85
C ALA A 393 -16.22 9.19 -11.05
N ASP A 394 -15.22 9.42 -11.90
CA ASP A 394 -14.01 8.60 -12.03
C ASP A 394 -12.80 9.51 -12.36
N PRO A 395 -11.89 9.78 -11.41
CA PRO A 395 -10.68 10.57 -11.64
C PRO A 395 -9.71 10.00 -12.67
N ALA A 396 -9.85 8.73 -13.08
CA ALA A 396 -9.02 8.14 -14.12
C ALA A 396 -9.40 8.64 -15.52
N THR A 397 -10.70 8.89 -15.72
CA THR A 397 -11.29 9.27 -17.01
C THR A 397 -11.78 10.72 -17.02
N SER A 398 -11.77 11.40 -15.87
CA SER A 398 -12.26 12.77 -15.73
C SER A 398 -11.46 13.79 -16.53
N ARG A 399 -12.19 14.75 -17.09
CA ARG A 399 -11.66 15.99 -17.66
C ARG A 399 -12.56 17.18 -17.32
N ILE A 400 -11.98 18.36 -17.37
CA ILE A 400 -12.75 19.62 -17.34
C ILE A 400 -13.41 19.78 -18.71
N ALA A 401 -14.71 20.06 -18.73
CA ALA A 401 -15.47 20.34 -19.95
C ALA A 401 -15.87 21.81 -20.05
N GLN A 402 -16.04 22.48 -18.91
CA GLN A 402 -16.47 23.87 -18.87
C GLN A 402 -15.94 24.56 -17.61
N ILE A 403 -15.60 25.84 -17.73
CA ILE A 403 -15.40 26.72 -16.58
C ILE A 403 -16.25 27.96 -16.79
N THR A 404 -17.04 28.29 -15.78
CA THR A 404 -17.91 29.45 -15.76
C THR A 404 -17.45 30.35 -14.62
N ALA A 405 -17.20 31.62 -14.90
CA ALA A 405 -16.91 32.61 -13.87
C ALA A 405 -17.21 34.02 -14.38
N ARG A 406 -17.18 35.00 -13.49
CA ARG A 406 -17.38 36.41 -13.85
C ARG A 406 -16.17 36.96 -14.60
N ALA A 407 -16.40 37.89 -15.54
CA ALA A 407 -15.35 38.69 -16.17
C ALA A 407 -15.72 40.18 -16.21
N GLY A 408 -14.69 41.03 -16.24
CA GLY A 408 -14.84 42.48 -16.40
C GLY A 408 -15.42 43.21 -15.17
N GLY A 409 -15.35 42.58 -13.99
CA GLY A 409 -15.79 43.18 -12.73
C GLY A 409 -14.74 44.10 -12.09
N LYS A 410 -15.15 44.89 -11.08
CA LYS A 410 -14.23 45.66 -10.21
C LYS A 410 -13.54 44.80 -9.14
N HIS A 411 -13.98 43.56 -8.98
CA HIS A 411 -13.55 42.62 -7.95
C HIS A 411 -13.00 41.34 -8.58
N GLY A 412 -12.28 40.53 -7.81
CA GLY A 412 -11.61 39.33 -8.29
C GLY A 412 -12.52 38.23 -8.84
N VAL A 413 -11.95 37.06 -9.12
CA VAL A 413 -12.65 35.94 -9.77
C VAL A 413 -13.82 35.46 -8.90
N ALA A 414 -15.05 35.68 -9.36
CA ALA A 414 -16.29 35.34 -8.64
C ALA A 414 -17.22 34.46 -9.48
N LYS A 415 -18.22 33.83 -8.82
CA LYS A 415 -19.07 32.76 -9.38
C LYS A 415 -18.28 31.68 -10.12
N PHE A 416 -17.12 31.31 -9.59
CA PHE A 416 -16.30 30.29 -10.20
C PHE A 416 -16.96 28.92 -10.04
N GLN A 417 -17.24 28.27 -11.16
CA GLN A 417 -17.83 26.94 -11.25
C GLN A 417 -17.11 26.16 -12.34
N THR A 418 -16.83 24.89 -12.05
CA THR A 418 -16.23 23.96 -12.98
C THR A 418 -17.24 22.87 -13.31
N THR A 419 -17.31 22.48 -14.58
CA THR A 419 -18.04 21.29 -15.01
C THR A 419 -17.05 20.21 -15.41
N TYR A 420 -17.14 19.08 -14.73
CA TYR A 420 -16.37 17.88 -15.02
C TYR A 420 -17.20 16.91 -15.85
N VAL A 421 -16.53 16.18 -16.73
CA VAL A 421 -17.08 15.04 -17.45
C VAL A 421 -16.17 13.85 -17.19
N SER A 422 -16.75 12.71 -16.86
CA SER A 422 -16.04 11.46 -16.57
C SER A 422 -16.83 10.26 -17.07
N ILE A 423 -16.15 9.14 -17.26
CA ILE A 423 -16.76 7.87 -17.64
C ILE A 423 -16.72 6.97 -16.40
N SER A 424 -17.90 6.61 -15.89
CA SER A 424 -18.06 5.70 -14.76
C SER A 424 -18.83 4.47 -15.24
N GLY A 425 -18.16 3.31 -15.25
CA GLY A 425 -18.66 2.16 -16.00
C GLY A 425 -18.71 2.48 -17.50
N ASP A 426 -19.87 2.28 -18.13
CA ASP A 426 -20.11 2.59 -19.54
C ASP A 426 -20.86 3.93 -19.76
N ALA A 427 -21.09 4.70 -18.69
CA ALA A 427 -21.89 5.93 -18.75
C ALA A 427 -21.03 7.20 -18.66
N LEU A 428 -21.37 8.19 -19.49
CA LEU A 428 -20.83 9.53 -19.41
C LEU A 428 -21.55 10.33 -18.31
N THR A 429 -20.81 10.71 -17.27
CA THR A 429 -21.31 11.52 -16.17
C THR A 429 -20.80 12.95 -16.30
N ARG A 430 -21.72 13.92 -16.26
CA ARG A 430 -21.41 15.35 -16.22
C ARG A 430 -21.82 15.92 -14.86
N THR A 431 -20.89 16.59 -14.20
CA THR A 431 -21.11 17.10 -12.83
C THR A 431 -20.58 18.52 -12.71
N GLU A 432 -21.36 19.38 -12.07
CA GLU A 432 -21.02 20.78 -11.84
C GLU A 432 -20.68 21.02 -10.37
N THR A 433 -19.65 21.82 -10.12
CA THR A 433 -19.34 22.26 -8.76
C THR A 433 -20.33 23.35 -8.33
N PRO A 434 -20.45 23.62 -7.01
CA PRO A 434 -21.13 24.81 -6.53
C PRO A 434 -20.46 26.09 -7.07
N LEU A 435 -21.26 27.15 -7.24
CA LEU A 435 -20.77 28.47 -7.57
C LEU A 435 -20.01 29.06 -6.37
N ARG A 436 -18.77 29.51 -6.62
CA ARG A 436 -17.90 30.09 -5.59
C ARG A 436 -17.75 31.59 -5.75
N GLY A 437 -18.09 32.34 -4.71
CA GLY A 437 -18.01 33.81 -4.69
C GLY A 437 -19.36 34.51 -4.87
N SER A 438 -19.32 35.83 -5.08
CA SER A 438 -20.44 36.76 -5.01
C SER A 438 -21.10 37.05 -6.36
N ASP A 439 -22.31 37.64 -6.31
CA ASP A 439 -23.22 37.76 -7.45
C ASP A 439 -22.93 38.91 -8.46
N GLY A 440 -21.90 39.73 -8.28
CA GLY A 440 -21.66 40.90 -9.16
C GLY A 440 -20.99 40.60 -10.52
N GLY A 441 -21.30 41.38 -11.56
CA GLY A 441 -20.62 41.36 -12.88
C GLY A 441 -21.28 40.51 -13.98
N ASN A 442 -20.65 40.40 -15.16
CA ASN A 442 -21.12 39.56 -16.28
C ASN A 442 -20.54 38.15 -16.18
N LEU A 443 -21.37 37.11 -16.38
CA LEU A 443 -20.90 35.72 -16.38
C LEU A 443 -20.39 35.37 -17.78
N ILE A 444 -19.19 34.81 -17.84
CA ILE A 444 -18.66 34.23 -19.08
C ILE A 444 -18.40 32.75 -18.85
N THR A 445 -18.45 31.98 -19.94
CA THR A 445 -18.26 30.54 -19.93
C THR A 445 -17.22 30.18 -20.97
N MET A 446 -16.21 29.41 -20.56
CA MET A 446 -15.34 28.70 -21.48
C MET A 446 -15.81 27.25 -21.59
N THR A 447 -15.95 26.75 -22.80
CA THR A 447 -16.27 25.35 -23.09
C THR A 447 -15.11 24.72 -23.83
N LEU A 448 -14.74 23.51 -23.41
CA LEU A 448 -13.66 22.72 -23.97
C LEU A 448 -14.23 21.62 -24.86
N GLU A 449 -13.69 21.49 -26.07
CA GLU A 449 -13.97 20.37 -26.97
C GLU A 449 -13.47 19.04 -26.39
N GLU A 450 -13.78 17.92 -27.03
CA GLU A 450 -13.46 16.59 -26.49
C GLU A 450 -11.96 16.33 -26.33
N ASP A 451 -11.16 16.85 -27.25
CA ASP A 451 -9.70 16.75 -27.27
C ASP A 451 -8.99 18.06 -26.91
N GLU A 452 -9.74 19.06 -26.42
CA GLU A 452 -9.20 20.29 -25.87
C GLU A 452 -8.95 20.11 -24.37
N TYR A 453 -7.71 20.36 -23.93
CA TYR A 453 -7.31 20.23 -22.54
C TYR A 453 -6.49 21.44 -22.10
N ILE A 454 -6.61 21.78 -20.82
CA ILE A 454 -5.89 22.89 -20.20
C ILE A 454 -4.46 22.43 -19.91
N GLY A 455 -3.50 23.02 -20.62
CA GLY A 455 -2.07 22.78 -20.48
C GLY A 455 -1.31 23.94 -19.83
N GLY A 456 -1.98 25.06 -19.55
CA GLY A 456 -1.35 26.20 -18.87
C GLY A 456 -2.37 27.15 -18.24
N ILE A 457 -1.94 27.87 -17.22
CA ILE A 457 -2.76 28.80 -16.44
C ILE A 457 -1.91 30.02 -16.12
N ARG A 458 -2.47 31.21 -16.29
CA ARG A 458 -1.83 32.46 -15.86
C ARG A 458 -2.84 33.42 -15.27
N GLY A 459 -2.36 34.38 -14.50
CA GLY A 459 -3.26 35.32 -13.85
C GLY A 459 -2.55 36.34 -12.99
N HIS A 460 -3.35 37.06 -12.21
CA HIS A 460 -2.88 38.02 -11.22
C HIS A 460 -3.63 37.81 -9.92
N HIS A 461 -2.92 37.94 -8.80
CA HIS A 461 -3.50 37.95 -7.46
C HIS A 461 -2.97 39.13 -6.65
N ASN A 462 -3.58 39.39 -5.52
CA ASN A 462 -3.09 40.33 -4.52
C ASN A 462 -3.43 39.80 -3.12
N ASN A 463 -3.27 40.62 -2.09
CA ASN A 463 -3.55 40.25 -0.70
C ASN A 463 -5.02 39.91 -0.42
N HIS A 464 -5.93 40.26 -1.33
CA HIS A 464 -7.35 39.97 -1.19
C HIS A 464 -7.76 38.64 -1.83
N GLY A 465 -6.99 38.13 -2.80
CA GLY A 465 -7.32 36.89 -3.51
C GLY A 465 -6.95 36.94 -4.99
N ILE A 466 -7.46 35.97 -5.75
CA ILE A 466 -7.20 35.85 -7.19
C ILE A 466 -8.06 36.87 -7.93
N GLN A 467 -7.39 37.83 -8.56
CA GLN A 467 -8.05 38.93 -9.26
C GLN A 467 -8.39 38.55 -10.69
N ARG A 468 -7.47 37.86 -11.37
CA ARG A 468 -7.59 37.45 -12.76
C ARG A 468 -7.07 36.03 -12.95
N ILE A 469 -7.77 35.22 -13.73
CA ILE A 469 -7.29 33.89 -14.15
C ILE A 469 -7.62 33.64 -15.61
N GLN A 470 -6.66 33.10 -16.35
CA GLN A 470 -6.77 32.77 -17.75
C GLN A 470 -6.25 31.36 -17.99
N PHE A 471 -7.01 30.59 -18.75
CA PHE A 471 -6.68 29.21 -19.09
C PHE A 471 -6.17 29.12 -20.53
N ILE A 472 -5.08 28.39 -20.68
CA ILE A 472 -4.39 28.13 -21.96
C ILE A 472 -4.56 26.65 -22.25
N THR A 473 -5.07 26.34 -23.44
CA THR A 473 -5.26 24.95 -23.89
C THR A 473 -4.25 24.60 -24.97
N ASN A 474 -4.22 23.30 -25.31
CA ASN A 474 -3.49 22.81 -26.49
C ASN A 474 -3.97 23.40 -27.82
N ARG A 475 -5.17 24.03 -27.85
CA ARG A 475 -5.75 24.60 -29.07
C ARG A 475 -5.66 26.13 -29.10
N LYS A 476 -5.93 26.80 -27.98
CA LYS A 476 -6.06 28.26 -27.93
C LYS A 476 -5.90 28.82 -26.53
N THR A 477 -5.75 30.14 -26.45
CA THR A 477 -5.88 30.88 -25.19
C THR A 477 -7.31 31.38 -25.04
N HIS A 478 -7.99 31.00 -23.96
CA HIS A 478 -9.36 31.48 -23.68
C HIS A 478 -9.34 32.89 -23.05
N PRO A 479 -10.44 33.65 -23.11
CA PRO A 479 -10.57 34.91 -22.39
C PRO A 479 -10.32 34.75 -20.88
N ALA A 480 -9.80 35.79 -20.24
CA ALA A 480 -9.57 35.77 -18.81
C ALA A 480 -10.86 35.99 -18.03
N PHE A 481 -10.99 35.31 -16.89
CA PHE A 481 -11.98 35.57 -15.86
C PHE A 481 -11.44 36.58 -14.84
N GLY A 482 -12.35 37.29 -14.16
CA GLY A 482 -12.06 38.24 -13.11
C GLY A 482 -11.87 39.69 -13.59
N ALA A 483 -11.21 40.48 -12.75
CA ALA A 483 -10.87 41.89 -12.99
C ALA A 483 -9.51 42.03 -13.68
N GLU A 484 -9.23 43.20 -14.25
CA GLU A 484 -7.89 43.54 -14.75
C GLU A 484 -6.95 44.07 -13.66
N THR A 485 -7.32 43.87 -12.38
CA THR A 485 -6.53 44.25 -11.21
C THR A 485 -5.62 43.11 -10.75
N GLY A 486 -4.78 43.39 -9.75
CA GLY A 486 -3.88 42.42 -9.14
C GLY A 486 -2.42 42.76 -9.43
N ASP A 487 -1.62 42.75 -8.39
CA ASP A 487 -0.27 43.32 -8.43
C ASP A 487 0.81 42.23 -8.58
N ILE A 488 0.43 40.97 -8.38
CA ILE A 488 1.32 39.80 -8.41
C ILE A 488 0.87 38.87 -9.54
N ALA A 489 1.65 38.83 -10.61
CA ALA A 489 1.43 37.92 -11.73
C ALA A 489 1.86 36.49 -11.37
N PHE A 490 1.15 35.50 -11.91
CA PHE A 490 1.55 34.09 -11.84
C PHE A 490 1.32 33.40 -13.18
N SER A 491 2.13 32.38 -13.46
CA SER A 491 1.99 31.53 -14.64
C SER A 491 2.48 30.13 -14.31
N PHE A 492 1.70 29.13 -14.67
CA PHE A 492 2.00 27.71 -14.53
C PHE A 492 1.75 27.02 -15.85
N ASP A 493 2.78 26.39 -16.39
CA ASP A 493 2.62 25.39 -17.44
C ASP A 493 2.38 24.03 -16.80
N ALA A 494 1.61 23.18 -17.48
CA ALA A 494 1.39 21.82 -17.02
C ALA A 494 2.75 21.11 -16.90
N PRO A 495 3.02 20.44 -15.76
CA PRO A 495 4.24 19.69 -15.60
C PRO A 495 4.28 18.50 -16.55
N LYS A 496 5.44 17.86 -16.60
CA LYS A 496 5.62 16.57 -17.28
C LYS A 496 5.81 15.47 -16.25
N THR A 497 5.39 14.27 -16.60
CA THR A 497 5.73 13.07 -15.84
C THR A 497 7.26 12.85 -15.86
N SER A 498 7.74 11.96 -14.99
CA SER A 498 9.17 11.61 -14.93
C SER A 498 9.72 11.02 -16.23
N ASP A 499 8.86 10.44 -17.07
CA ASP A 499 9.17 9.94 -18.42
C ASP A 499 8.88 10.96 -19.54
N GLY A 500 8.55 12.20 -19.19
CA GLY A 500 8.42 13.31 -20.14
C GLY A 500 7.08 13.41 -20.87
N ARG A 501 6.06 12.62 -20.48
CA ARG A 501 4.70 12.74 -21.02
C ARG A 501 4.02 14.00 -20.49
N ASP A 502 3.18 14.59 -21.32
CA ASP A 502 2.44 15.80 -20.95
C ASP A 502 1.35 15.48 -19.91
N MET A 503 1.18 16.39 -18.96
CA MET A 503 0.08 16.39 -17.99
C MET A 503 -0.93 17.47 -18.34
N VAL A 504 -2.12 17.38 -17.74
CA VAL A 504 -3.23 18.30 -17.96
C VAL A 504 -3.90 18.66 -16.64
N LEU A 505 -4.56 19.81 -16.59
CA LEU A 505 -5.34 20.19 -15.40
C LEU A 505 -6.49 19.19 -15.23
N ASN A 506 -6.48 18.44 -14.13
CA ASN A 506 -7.47 17.43 -13.83
C ASN A 506 -8.63 18.02 -13.00
N TYR A 507 -8.31 18.56 -11.82
CA TYR A 507 -9.27 19.20 -10.94
C TYR A 507 -8.61 20.26 -10.06
N MET A 508 -9.42 20.96 -9.27
CA MET A 508 -8.97 22.04 -8.40
C MET A 508 -9.44 21.82 -6.96
N ALA A 509 -8.60 22.17 -6.00
CA ALA A 509 -9.00 22.39 -4.61
C ALA A 509 -8.62 23.82 -4.25
N GLY A 510 -9.13 24.38 -3.16
CA GLY A 510 -8.81 25.78 -2.87
C GLY A 510 -9.63 26.39 -1.76
N LYS A 511 -9.70 27.72 -1.79
CA LYS A 511 -10.42 28.57 -0.84
C LYS A 511 -11.21 29.64 -1.56
N SER A 512 -12.40 29.96 -1.06
CA SER A 512 -13.22 31.04 -1.61
C SER A 512 -14.06 31.74 -0.54
N ARG A 513 -14.16 33.07 -0.61
CA ARG A 513 -15.07 33.90 0.21
C ARG A 513 -15.37 35.19 -0.55
N GLY A 514 -16.58 35.32 -1.08
CA GLY A 514 -16.95 36.46 -1.96
C GLY A 514 -16.25 36.45 -3.34
N TRP A 515 -15.02 35.97 -3.43
CA TRP A 515 -14.28 35.64 -4.64
C TRP A 515 -13.35 34.45 -4.35
N LEU A 516 -12.64 33.99 -5.36
CA LEU A 516 -11.66 32.93 -5.29
C LEU A 516 -10.40 33.45 -4.59
N ASP A 517 -10.08 32.88 -3.43
CA ASP A 517 -8.97 33.36 -2.59
C ASP A 517 -7.68 32.63 -2.96
N ALA A 518 -7.71 31.30 -2.95
CA ALA A 518 -6.59 30.45 -3.32
C ALA A 518 -7.03 29.20 -4.11
N ILE A 519 -6.14 28.70 -4.96
CA ILE A 519 -6.36 27.48 -5.75
C ILE A 519 -5.12 26.61 -5.70
N LEU A 520 -5.34 25.32 -5.48
CA LEU A 520 -4.45 24.21 -5.79
C LEU A 520 -4.92 23.60 -7.11
N PHE A 521 -4.11 23.75 -8.15
CA PHE A 521 -4.27 23.08 -9.43
C PHE A 521 -3.67 21.69 -9.32
N VAL A 522 -4.49 20.66 -9.56
CA VAL A 522 -4.02 19.27 -9.61
C VAL A 522 -3.88 18.86 -11.07
N TRP A 523 -2.63 18.68 -11.48
CA TRP A 523 -2.25 18.18 -12.79
C TRP A 523 -2.22 16.66 -12.76
N ALA A 524 -2.69 16.01 -13.82
CA ALA A 524 -2.60 14.56 -13.96
C ALA A 524 -2.19 14.16 -15.38
N GLU A 525 -1.77 12.91 -15.58
CA GLU A 525 -1.63 12.32 -16.90
C GLU A 525 -2.91 12.47 -17.74
N MET A 526 -2.82 12.34 -19.06
CA MET A 526 -3.98 12.38 -19.95
C MET A 526 -5.08 11.42 -19.47
N PRO A 527 -6.38 11.80 -19.55
CA PRO A 527 -7.48 10.93 -19.17
C PRO A 527 -7.41 9.59 -19.91
N LEU A 528 -7.66 8.50 -19.18
CA LEU A 528 -7.72 7.17 -19.78
C LEU A 528 -8.89 7.10 -20.76
N LYS A 529 -8.64 6.58 -21.97
CA LYS A 529 -9.70 6.34 -22.95
C LYS A 529 -10.50 5.09 -22.56
N ALA A 530 -11.80 5.10 -22.84
CA ALA A 530 -12.70 3.98 -22.53
C ALA A 530 -12.26 2.63 -23.16
N THR A 531 -11.44 2.66 -24.22
CA THR A 531 -11.03 1.47 -24.99
C THR A 531 -9.71 0.83 -24.53
N SER A 532 -9.09 1.29 -23.44
CA SER A 532 -7.87 0.67 -22.90
C SER A 532 -8.16 -0.18 -21.66
N VAL A 533 -9.02 -1.20 -21.80
CA VAL A 533 -9.26 -2.25 -20.80
C VAL A 533 -8.67 -3.58 -21.27
#